data_AF-A0A855FQT0-F1
#
_entry.id   AF-A0A855FQT0-F1
#
_cell.length_a   1.000
_cell.length_b   1.000
_cell.length_c   1.000
_cell.angle_alpha   90.00
_cell.angle_beta   90.00
_cell.angle_gamma   90.00
#
_symmetry.space_group_name_H-M   'P 1'
#
loop_
_entity.id
_entity.type
_entity.pdbx_description
1 polymer ?
#
loop_
_entity_poly.entity_id
_entity_poly.type
_entity_poly.pdbx_seq_one_letter_code
_entity_poly.pdbx_strand_id
1 'polypeptide(L)'
;MTNVFKFNGKLYGRIYDYGNRIVNRSPTIEDINNSLDLFVSNSGVLYLEQNKEEGNISFRLTLYAENQKYLVMFGKSNPEVDDGVEVRTFGDDTRAPGLISLQGDLWDNRTISEDFNLVRKAFNEFYLTGDIDPNIVS
;
A
#
# COMPACT_ATOMS: atom_id res chain seq x y z
N MET A 1 25.33 -14.66 -8.28
CA MET A 1 24.86 -13.27 -8.44
C MET A 1 23.57 -13.15 -7.67
N THR A 2 23.58 -12.44 -6.55
CA THR A 2 22.34 -12.07 -5.84
C THR A 2 21.63 -11.05 -6.73
N ASN A 3 20.48 -11.42 -7.29
CA ASN A 3 19.62 -10.45 -7.95
C ASN A 3 19.18 -9.45 -6.89
N VAL A 4 19.72 -8.24 -6.94
CA VAL A 4 19.22 -7.12 -6.14
C VAL A 4 17.87 -6.76 -6.73
N PHE A 5 16.81 -6.78 -5.91
CA PHE A 5 15.48 -6.37 -6.35
C PHE A 5 15.56 -4.98 -6.99
N LYS A 6 14.89 -4.81 -8.13
CA LYS A 6 14.77 -3.52 -8.79
C LYS A 6 13.30 -3.30 -9.12
N PHE A 7 12.71 -2.28 -8.51
CA PHE A 7 11.34 -1.89 -8.83
C PHE A 7 11.23 -1.53 -10.32
N ASN A 8 10.24 -2.13 -10.97
CA ASN A 8 9.88 -1.94 -12.36
C ASN A 8 8.35 -1.95 -12.44
N GLY A 9 7.77 -0.79 -12.17
CA GLY A 9 6.35 -0.68 -11.95
C GLY A 9 5.84 0.74 -12.14
N LYS A 10 4.63 0.98 -11.65
CA LYS A 10 3.92 2.25 -11.78
C LYS A 10 3.31 2.67 -10.46
N LEU A 11 3.22 3.99 -10.29
CA LEU A 11 2.48 4.65 -9.23
C LEU A 11 1.23 5.28 -9.86
N TYR A 12 0.06 4.99 -9.30
CA TYR A 12 -1.17 5.61 -9.79
C TYR A 12 -2.21 5.72 -8.68
N GLY A 13 -3.16 6.64 -8.84
CA GLY A 13 -4.13 6.89 -7.79
C GLY A 13 -5.07 8.03 -8.11
N ARG A 14 -5.91 8.35 -7.13
CA ARG A 14 -6.87 9.44 -7.21
C ARG A 14 -7.04 10.09 -5.86
N ILE A 15 -7.08 11.42 -5.85
CA ILE A 15 -7.54 12.23 -4.73
C ILE A 15 -8.99 12.60 -4.99
N TYR A 16 -9.88 12.31 -4.04
CA TYR A 16 -11.31 12.49 -4.24
C TYR A 16 -11.74 13.96 -4.15
N ASP A 17 -11.10 14.72 -3.27
CA ASP A 17 -11.48 16.10 -2.95
C ASP A 17 -11.36 17.05 -4.16
N TYR A 18 -10.46 16.74 -5.11
CA TYR A 18 -10.19 17.58 -6.29
C TYR A 18 -10.34 16.84 -7.62
N GLY A 19 -10.66 15.55 -7.59
CA GLY A 19 -10.68 14.70 -8.79
C GLY A 19 -9.31 14.49 -9.46
N ASN A 20 -8.22 14.90 -8.82
CA ASN A 20 -6.86 14.78 -9.35
C ASN A 20 -6.46 13.32 -9.50
N ARG A 21 -5.87 13.00 -10.67
CA ARG A 21 -5.32 11.68 -10.98
C ARG A 21 -3.81 11.70 -10.85
N ILE A 22 -3.27 10.69 -10.20
CA ILE A 22 -1.83 10.42 -10.11
C ILE A 22 -1.55 9.30 -11.10
N VAL A 23 -0.58 9.51 -12.00
CA VAL A 23 -0.09 8.48 -12.92
C VAL A 23 1.39 8.72 -13.19
N ASN A 24 2.24 7.79 -12.76
CA ASN A 24 3.66 7.75 -13.08
C ASN A 24 4.05 6.31 -13.43
N ARG A 25 4.56 6.09 -14.66
CA ARG A 25 4.87 4.75 -15.19
C ARG A 25 6.29 4.26 -14.86
N SER A 26 7.09 5.11 -14.22
CA SER A 26 8.45 4.77 -13.78
C SER A 26 8.81 5.65 -12.58
N PRO A 27 8.14 5.46 -11.43
CA PRO A 27 8.31 6.35 -10.29
C PRO A 27 9.69 6.18 -9.65
N THR A 28 10.25 7.30 -9.22
CA THR A 28 11.35 7.34 -8.25
C THR A 28 10.81 7.27 -6.83
N ILE A 29 11.68 7.03 -5.85
CA ILE A 29 11.32 7.13 -4.44
C ILE A 29 10.83 8.55 -4.08
N GLU A 30 11.35 9.59 -4.73
CA GLU A 30 10.90 10.97 -4.56
C GLU A 30 9.47 11.16 -5.07
N ASP A 31 9.15 10.63 -6.26
CA ASP A 31 7.79 10.68 -6.83
C ASP A 31 6.77 10.00 -5.91
N ILE A 32 7.16 8.87 -5.30
CA ILE A 32 6.33 8.14 -4.33
C ILE A 32 6.09 9.00 -3.09
N ASN A 33 7.15 9.55 -2.50
CA ASN A 33 7.06 10.39 -1.31
C ASN A 33 6.23 11.65 -1.55
N ASN A 34 6.45 12.35 -2.67
CA ASN A 34 5.68 13.53 -3.05
C ASN A 34 4.20 13.20 -3.28
N SER A 35 3.90 12.02 -3.82
CA SER A 35 2.51 11.58 -3.99
C SER A 35 1.86 11.22 -2.65
N LEU A 36 2.61 10.58 -1.75
CA LEU A 36 2.15 10.27 -0.39
C LEU A 36 1.82 11.54 0.40
N ASP A 37 2.62 12.60 0.29
CA ASP A 37 2.37 13.88 0.97
C ASP A 37 0.96 14.44 0.70
N LEU A 38 0.40 14.15 -0.48
CA LEU A 38 -0.95 14.55 -0.82
C LEU A 38 -2.01 13.84 0.03
N PHE A 39 -1.77 12.64 0.54
CA PHE A 39 -2.72 11.85 1.32
C PHE A 39 -2.70 12.15 2.82
N VAL A 40 -1.77 12.99 3.30
CA VAL A 40 -1.72 13.41 4.71
C VAL A 40 -3.00 14.16 5.12
N SER A 41 -3.58 14.92 4.19
CA SER A 41 -4.75 15.77 4.45
C SER A 41 -5.92 15.53 3.51
N ASN A 42 -5.77 14.67 2.51
CA ASN A 42 -6.80 14.45 1.49
C ASN A 42 -7.24 12.99 1.45
N SER A 43 -8.50 12.78 1.09
CA SER A 43 -9.06 11.44 0.92
C SER A 43 -8.78 10.92 -0.49
N GLY A 44 -8.54 9.62 -0.60
CA GLY A 44 -8.30 8.99 -1.89
C GLY A 44 -7.60 7.65 -1.82
N VAL A 45 -7.17 7.17 -2.98
CA VAL A 45 -6.49 5.88 -3.12
C VAL A 45 -5.20 6.02 -3.92
N LEU A 46 -4.15 5.32 -3.47
CA LEU A 46 -2.85 5.26 -4.15
C LEU A 46 -2.41 3.81 -4.29
N TYR A 47 -1.82 3.50 -5.43
CA TYR A 47 -1.31 2.17 -5.78
C TYR A 47 0.13 2.28 -6.23
N LEU A 48 1.00 1.48 -5.64
CA LEU A 48 2.34 1.19 -6.15
C LEU A 48 2.34 -0.26 -6.62
N GLU A 49 2.46 -0.47 -7.93
CA GLU A 49 2.29 -1.77 -8.56
C GLU A 49 3.56 -2.16 -9.32
N GLN A 50 4.15 -3.29 -8.97
CA GLN A 50 5.21 -3.93 -9.73
C GLN A 50 4.62 -4.59 -10.98
N ASN A 51 5.22 -4.36 -12.14
CA ASN A 51 4.78 -5.01 -13.38
C ASN A 51 4.93 -6.53 -13.26
N LYS A 52 4.05 -7.27 -13.95
CA LYS A 52 4.18 -8.71 -14.06
C LYS A 52 5.49 -9.09 -14.74
N GLU A 53 6.23 -10.00 -14.14
CA GLU A 53 7.42 -10.62 -14.74
C GLU A 53 7.15 -12.11 -15.01
N GLU A 54 7.91 -12.71 -15.92
CA GLU A 54 7.73 -14.11 -16.29
C GLU A 54 7.91 -15.02 -15.06
N GLY A 55 6.90 -15.83 -14.75
CA GLY A 55 6.90 -16.72 -13.58
C GLY A 55 6.34 -16.13 -12.28
N ASN A 56 5.91 -14.86 -12.24
CA ASN A 56 5.31 -14.23 -11.04
C ASN A 56 4.06 -13.38 -11.39
N ILE A 57 3.22 -13.11 -10.38
CA ILE A 57 2.09 -12.16 -10.47
C ILE A 57 2.57 -10.78 -9.98
N SER A 58 1.90 -9.69 -10.40
CA SER A 58 2.20 -8.33 -9.94
C SER A 58 2.04 -8.19 -8.43
N PHE A 59 3.05 -7.64 -7.75
CA PHE A 59 2.92 -7.18 -6.37
C PHE A 59 2.26 -5.80 -6.36
N ARG A 60 1.35 -5.56 -5.43
CA ARG A 60 0.70 -4.25 -5.30
C ARG A 60 0.59 -3.83 -3.85
N LEU A 61 1.12 -2.64 -3.57
CA LEU A 61 0.83 -1.93 -2.34
C LEU A 61 -0.29 -0.91 -2.62
N THR A 62 -1.34 -0.96 -1.82
CA THR A 62 -2.51 -0.07 -1.92
C THR A 62 -2.63 0.74 -0.64
N LEU A 63 -2.87 2.05 -0.76
CA LEU A 63 -3.23 2.95 0.33
C LEU A 63 -4.65 3.44 0.09
N TYR A 64 -5.54 3.21 1.04
CA TYR A 64 -6.78 3.95 1.18
C TYR A 64 -6.61 4.98 2.30
N ALA A 65 -6.88 6.25 2.00
CA ALA A 65 -6.83 7.34 2.96
C ALA A 65 -8.18 8.04 3.03
N GLU A 66 -8.66 8.32 4.25
CA GLU A 66 -9.84 9.14 4.50
C GLU A 66 -9.78 9.65 5.94
N ASN A 67 -9.96 10.97 6.15
CA ASN A 67 -9.97 11.59 7.48
C ASN A 67 -8.77 11.20 8.37
N GLN A 68 -7.55 11.20 7.82
CA GLN A 68 -6.29 10.82 8.49
C GLN A 68 -6.26 9.37 9.00
N LYS A 69 -7.12 8.51 8.47
CA LYS A 69 -7.07 7.06 8.67
C LYS A 69 -6.56 6.40 7.41
N TYR A 70 -5.66 5.44 7.60
CA TYR A 70 -4.92 4.81 6.53
C TYR A 70 -5.07 3.30 6.61
N LEU A 71 -5.55 2.70 5.53
CA LEU A 71 -5.48 1.26 5.31
C LEU A 71 -4.42 1.00 4.24
N VAL A 72 -3.41 0.20 4.60
CA VAL A 72 -2.38 -0.26 3.67
C VAL A 72 -2.57 -1.76 3.43
N MET A 73 -2.63 -2.15 2.16
CA MET A 73 -2.77 -3.55 1.74
C MET A 73 -1.64 -3.92 0.80
N PHE A 74 -0.83 -4.90 1.20
CA PHE A 74 0.20 -5.50 0.38
C PHE A 74 -0.29 -6.84 -0.17
N GLY A 75 -0.58 -6.89 -1.47
CA GLY A 75 -0.95 -8.11 -2.17
C GLY A 75 0.26 -8.77 -2.81
N LYS A 76 0.52 -10.03 -2.47
CA LYS A 76 1.62 -10.84 -2.99
C LYS A 76 1.10 -12.20 -3.45
N SER A 77 1.59 -12.68 -4.59
CA SER A 77 1.27 -14.06 -5.02
C SER A 77 1.75 -15.05 -3.97
N ASN A 78 0.87 -15.93 -3.55
CA ASN A 78 1.21 -17.05 -2.70
C ASN A 78 0.41 -18.28 -3.21
N PRO A 79 1.06 -19.24 -3.88
CA PRO A 79 0.37 -20.42 -4.42
C PRO A 79 -0.15 -21.37 -3.32
N GLU A 80 0.22 -21.14 -2.06
CA GLU A 80 -0.21 -21.94 -0.92
C GLU A 80 -1.55 -21.46 -0.31
N VAL A 81 -2.11 -20.33 -0.78
CA VAL A 81 -3.45 -19.85 -0.39
C VAL A 81 -4.47 -20.03 -1.52
N ASP A 82 -5.74 -20.23 -1.16
CA ASP A 82 -6.82 -20.67 -2.08
C ASP A 82 -7.04 -19.75 -3.29
N ASP A 83 -6.86 -18.44 -3.14
CA ASP A 83 -7.01 -17.44 -4.21
C ASP A 83 -5.68 -17.12 -4.92
N GLY A 84 -4.59 -17.75 -4.50
CA GLY A 84 -3.25 -17.54 -5.01
C GLY A 84 -2.62 -16.21 -4.61
N VAL A 85 -3.25 -15.43 -3.73
CA VAL A 85 -2.82 -14.09 -3.31
C VAL A 85 -2.94 -13.90 -1.80
N GLU A 86 -1.79 -13.80 -1.13
CA GLU A 86 -1.72 -13.37 0.25
C GLU A 86 -1.85 -11.84 0.32
N VAL A 87 -2.73 -11.36 1.20
CA VAL A 87 -2.88 -9.93 1.50
C VAL A 87 -2.44 -9.70 2.94
N ARG A 88 -1.41 -8.87 3.12
CA ARG A 88 -0.96 -8.41 4.43
C ARG A 88 -1.34 -6.96 4.65
N THR A 89 -1.77 -6.63 5.86
CA THR A 89 -2.10 -5.26 6.28
C THR A 89 -1.33 -4.89 7.53
N PHE A 90 -1.37 -3.62 7.94
CA PHE A 90 -0.95 -3.30 9.30
C PHE A 90 -1.80 -4.06 10.32
N GLY A 91 -1.24 -4.26 11.52
CA GLY A 91 -1.92 -4.89 12.65
C GLY A 91 -1.60 -4.15 13.94
N ASP A 92 -2.63 -3.82 14.70
CA ASP A 92 -2.54 -3.23 16.03
C ASP A 92 -3.52 -3.92 16.99
N ASP A 93 -3.02 -4.96 17.67
CA ASP A 93 -3.78 -5.72 18.66
C ASP A 93 -4.11 -4.92 19.93
N THR A 94 -3.55 -3.72 20.10
CA THR A 94 -3.89 -2.84 21.22
C THR A 94 -5.17 -2.05 20.96
N ARG A 95 -5.61 -1.93 19.69
CA ARG A 95 -6.88 -1.28 19.34
C ARG A 95 -8.06 -2.17 19.71
N ALA A 96 -9.15 -1.52 20.11
CA ALA A 96 -10.40 -2.21 20.36
C ALA A 96 -10.89 -2.94 19.08
N PRO A 97 -11.35 -4.20 19.20
CA PRO A 97 -11.93 -4.91 18.07
C PRO A 97 -13.21 -4.22 17.60
N GLY A 98 -13.48 -4.27 16.30
CA GLY A 98 -14.66 -3.67 15.71
C GLY A 98 -14.45 -3.28 14.26
N LEU A 99 -15.54 -2.87 13.60
CA LEU A 99 -15.49 -2.42 12.23
C LEU A 99 -15.56 -0.89 12.17
N ILE A 100 -14.77 -0.30 11.28
CA ILE A 100 -14.77 1.13 11.00
C ILE A 100 -15.01 1.36 9.52
N SER A 101 -15.78 2.40 9.21
CA SER A 101 -16.00 2.80 7.83
C SER A 101 -14.77 3.54 7.28
N LEU A 102 -14.31 3.13 6.11
CA LEU A 102 -13.29 3.82 5.34
C LEU A 102 -13.68 3.73 3.85
N GLN A 103 -13.91 4.88 3.22
CA GLN A 103 -14.32 4.99 1.81
C GLN A 103 -15.61 4.21 1.46
N GLY A 104 -16.52 4.06 2.41
CA GLY A 104 -17.81 3.38 2.22
C GLY A 104 -17.80 1.87 2.53
N ASP A 105 -16.63 1.27 2.70
CA ASP A 105 -16.48 -0.13 3.14
C ASP A 105 -16.23 -0.21 4.66
N LEU A 106 -16.42 -1.41 5.24
CA LEU A 106 -16.15 -1.70 6.65
C LEU A 106 -14.88 -2.52 6.79
N TRP A 107 -13.96 -2.03 7.61
CA TRP A 107 -12.65 -2.64 7.86
C TRP A 107 -12.44 -2.91 9.34
N ASP A 108 -11.66 -3.94 9.67
CA ASP A 108 -11.24 -4.17 11.06
C ASP A 108 -10.44 -2.97 11.56
N ASN A 109 -10.87 -2.36 12.66
CA ASN A 109 -10.21 -1.20 13.26
C ASN A 109 -8.73 -1.46 13.57
N ARG A 110 -8.34 -2.73 13.80
CA ARG A 110 -6.96 -3.13 14.08
C ARG A 110 -6.04 -3.08 12.86
N THR A 111 -6.59 -2.97 11.64
CA THR A 111 -5.78 -2.83 10.41
C THR A 111 -5.61 -1.37 9.97
N ILE A 112 -6.27 -0.45 10.66
CA ILE A 112 -6.22 0.99 10.38
C ILE A 112 -5.08 1.63 11.16
N SER A 113 -4.26 2.41 10.46
CA SER A 113 -3.23 3.26 11.05
C SER A 113 -3.63 4.73 11.00
N GLU A 114 -3.19 5.49 12.00
CA GLU A 114 -3.19 6.96 12.04
C GLU A 114 -1.75 7.52 11.95
N ASP A 115 -0.74 6.63 11.94
CA ASP A 115 0.67 7.00 11.78
C ASP A 115 1.05 6.98 10.29
N PHE A 116 1.14 8.18 9.72
CA PHE A 116 1.53 8.34 8.32
C PHE A 116 3.00 7.98 8.05
N ASN A 117 3.87 8.01 9.06
CA ASN A 117 5.25 7.58 8.89
C ASN A 117 5.33 6.07 8.60
N LEU A 118 4.42 5.28 9.20
CA LEU A 118 4.31 3.86 8.94
C LEU A 118 3.89 3.58 7.48
N VAL A 119 2.94 4.37 6.96
CA VAL A 119 2.54 4.33 5.53
C VAL A 119 3.74 4.61 4.63
N ARG A 120 4.47 5.69 4.90
CA ARG A 120 5.66 6.05 4.11
C ARG A 120 6.74 4.97 4.16
N LYS A 121 6.98 4.41 5.35
CA LYS A 121 7.94 3.33 5.54
C LYS A 121 7.59 2.11 4.67
N ALA A 122 6.33 1.68 4.70
CA ALA A 122 5.85 0.54 3.90
C ALA A 122 6.06 0.75 2.38
N PHE A 123 5.73 1.94 1.86
CA PHE A 123 5.92 2.24 0.44
C PHE A 123 7.40 2.29 0.04
N ASN A 124 8.25 2.89 0.87
CA ASN A 124 9.68 2.96 0.60
C ASN A 124 10.34 1.58 0.69
N GLU A 125 9.97 0.74 1.67
CA GLU A 125 10.47 -0.64 1.78
C GLU A 125 10.07 -1.48 0.56
N PHE A 126 8.80 -1.42 0.16
CA PHE A 126 8.33 -2.15 -1.01
C PHE A 126 9.07 -1.70 -2.29
N TYR A 127 9.29 -0.40 -2.46
CA TYR A 127 10.06 0.12 -3.60
C TYR A 127 11.51 -0.36 -3.60
N LEU A 128 12.15 -0.45 -2.44
CA LEU A 128 13.57 -0.81 -2.33
C LEU A 128 13.81 -2.32 -2.35
N THR A 129 12.85 -3.12 -1.88
CA THR A 129 13.08 -4.55 -1.60
C THR A 129 12.11 -5.50 -2.29
N GLY A 130 10.97 -4.99 -2.76
CA GLY A 130 9.89 -5.80 -3.34
C GLY A 130 9.04 -6.51 -2.28
N ASP A 131 9.30 -6.23 -1.01
CA ASP A 131 8.59 -6.79 0.13
C ASP A 131 8.44 -5.74 1.24
N ILE A 132 7.72 -6.10 2.30
CA ILE A 132 7.53 -5.27 3.50
C ILE A 132 7.82 -6.15 4.71
N ASP A 133 8.52 -5.56 5.69
CA ASP A 133 8.85 -6.23 6.95
C ASP A 133 7.59 -6.86 7.57
N PRO A 134 7.59 -8.18 7.86
CA PRO A 134 6.45 -8.86 8.47
C PRO A 134 6.14 -8.38 9.90
N ASN A 135 7.03 -7.61 10.53
CA ASN A 135 6.72 -6.94 11.80
C ASN A 135 5.88 -5.65 11.61
N ILE A 136 5.77 -5.16 10.38
CA ILE A 136 4.95 -4.00 10.01
C ILE A 136 3.59 -4.46 9.47
N VAL A 137 3.59 -5.50 8.63
CA VAL A 137 2.37 -6.07 8.04
C VAL A 137 2.24 -7.57 8.35
N SER A 138 1.04 -7.98 8.72
CA SER A 138 0.66 -9.37 9.03
C SER A 138 -0.39 -9.91 8.08
#